data_AF-A0A518K9T2-F1
#
_entry.id   AF-A0A518K9T2-F1
#
_cell.length_a   1.000
_cell.length_b   1.000
_cell.length_c   1.000
_cell.angle_alpha   90.00
_cell.angle_beta   90.00
_cell.angle_gamma   90.00
#
_symmetry.space_group_name_H-M   'P 1'
#
loop_
_entity.id
_entity.type
_entity.pdbx_description
1 polymer ?
#
loop_
_entity_poly.entity_id
_entity_poly.type
_entity_poly.pdbx_seq_one_letter_code
_entity_poly.pdbx_strand_id
1 'polypeptide(L)' 'MNTVRATAEKLGVSEKTVRGLIQAGRIEHHRVGLGRGVIRITDQAISDYLQSTRVGLSESSASDRQPRQRLKHLKL' A
#
# COMPACT_ATOMS: atom_id res chain seq x y z
N MET A 1 -1.25 16.23 -1.13
CA MET A 1 -2.37 15.26 -1.07
C MET A 1 -2.72 14.82 -2.49
N ASN A 2 -2.52 13.55 -2.82
CA ASN A 2 -2.58 12.99 -4.18
C ASN A 2 -3.88 12.23 -4.43
N THR A 3 -4.31 12.20 -5.69
CA THR A 3 -5.36 11.28 -6.17
C THR A 3 -4.77 9.90 -6.47
N VAL A 4 -5.63 8.92 -6.77
CA VAL A 4 -5.19 7.59 -7.24
C VAL A 4 -4.34 7.70 -8.51
N ARG A 5 -4.78 8.52 -9.48
CA ARG A 5 -4.04 8.76 -10.73
C ARG A 5 -2.67 9.40 -10.48
N ALA A 6 -2.62 10.49 -9.71
CA ALA A 6 -1.35 11.16 -9.41
C ALA A 6 -0.36 10.23 -8.66
N THR A 7 -0.88 9.36 -7.80
CA THR A 7 -0.06 8.35 -7.09
C THR A 7 0.45 7.27 -8.04
N ALA A 8 -0.38 6.84 -9.00
CA ALA A 8 0.00 5.89 -10.03
C ALA A 8 1.12 6.44 -10.92
N GLU A 9 1.01 7.70 -11.33
CA GLU A 9 2.05 8.42 -12.08
C GLU A 9 3.36 8.52 -11.27
N LYS A 10 3.29 8.88 -9.98
CA LYS A 10 4.46 8.96 -9.09
C LYS A 10 5.16 7.62 -8.86
N LEU A 11 4.40 6.53 -8.75
CA LEU A 11 4.93 5.19 -8.53
C LEU A 11 5.32 4.48 -9.83
N GLY A 12 4.98 5.02 -11.00
CA GLY A 12 5.21 4.38 -12.30
C GLY A 12 4.40 3.09 -12.50
N VAL A 13 3.18 3.02 -11.95
CA VAL A 13 2.30 1.83 -12.03
C VAL A 13 0.91 2.19 -12.54
N SER A 14 0.05 1.18 -12.78
CA SER A 14 -1.35 1.42 -13.17
C SER A 14 -2.21 1.90 -12.00
N GLU A 15 -3.28 2.66 -12.28
CA GLU A 15 -4.28 3.01 -11.26
C GLU A 15 -4.92 1.78 -10.61
N LYS A 16 -5.10 0.70 -11.38
CA LYS A 16 -5.63 -0.58 -10.87
C LYS A 16 -4.70 -1.17 -9.81
N THR A 17 -3.39 -1.09 -10.01
CA THR A 17 -2.40 -1.51 -9.02
C THR A 17 -2.54 -0.70 -7.74
N VAL A 18 -2.63 0.63 -7.83
CA VAL A 18 -2.81 1.50 -6.65
C VAL A 18 -4.10 1.17 -5.90
N ARG A 19 -5.22 0.96 -6.61
CA ARG A 19 -6.49 0.51 -6.00
C ARG A 19 -6.36 -0.85 -5.31
N GLY A 20 -5.60 -1.78 -5.89
CA GLY A 20 -5.28 -3.07 -5.27
C GLY A 20 -4.48 -2.91 -3.99
N LEU A 21 -3.50 -2.01 -3.95
CA LEU A 21 -2.73 -1.70 -2.73
C LEU A 21 -3.61 -1.11 -1.64
N ILE A 22 -4.53 -0.21 -1.99
CA ILE A 22 -5.52 0.37 -1.09
C ILE A 22 -6.46 -0.71 -0.53
N GLN A 23 -7.00 -1.56 -1.40
CA GLN A 23 -7.90 -2.65 -0.99
C GLN A 23 -7.19 -3.68 -0.10
N ALA A 24 -5.90 -3.92 -0.35
CA ALA A 24 -5.06 -4.78 0.47
C ALA A 24 -4.55 -4.11 1.76
N GLY A 25 -4.89 -2.83 2.02
CA GLY A 25 -4.44 -2.09 3.19
C GLY A 25 -2.94 -1.82 3.23
N ARG A 26 -2.25 -1.84 2.08
CA ARG A 26 -0.78 -1.72 2.00
C ARG A 26 -0.28 -0.29 1.88
N ILE A 27 -1.15 0.65 1.55
CA ILE A 27 -0.83 2.07 1.47
C ILE A 27 -1.88 2.87 2.24
N GLU A 28 -1.40 3.73 3.13
CA GLU A 28 -2.28 4.61 3.89
C GLU A 28 -3.00 5.59 2.98
N HIS A 29 -4.26 5.85 3.30
CA HIS A 29 -5.11 6.72 2.51
C HIS A 29 -6.24 7.29 3.35
N HIS A 30 -6.75 8.43 2.92
CA HIS A 30 -7.92 9.07 3.50
C HIS A 30 -9.08 9.00 2.52
N ARG A 31 -10.30 8.86 3.05
CA ARG A 31 -11.52 9.11 2.30
C ARG A 31 -12.08 10.46 2.72
N VAL A 32 -12.20 11.37 1.76
CA VAL A 32 -12.67 12.74 2.02
C VAL A 32 -14.00 12.97 1.28
N GLY A 33 -15.05 13.31 2.02
CA GLY A 33 -16.38 13.67 1.48
C GLY A 33 -17.55 13.09 2.29
N LEU A 34 -18.75 13.62 2.06
CA LEU A 34 -19.97 13.33 2.81
C LEU A 34 -20.70 12.03 2.37
N GLY A 35 -20.05 11.18 1.57
CA GLY A 35 -20.65 9.96 1.01
C GLY A 35 -19.59 8.88 0.81
N ARG A 36 -19.52 8.26 -0.39
CA ARG A 36 -18.44 7.29 -0.70
C ARG A 36 -17.04 7.88 -0.54
N GLY A 37 -16.92 9.21 -0.63
CA GLY A 37 -15.68 9.97 -0.49
C GLY A 37 -14.72 9.76 -1.65
N VAL A 38 -13.74 10.65 -1.75
CA VAL A 38 -12.62 10.53 -2.69
C VAL A 38 -11.39 10.05 -1.94
N ILE A 39 -10.67 9.11 -2.53
CA ILE A 39 -9.40 8.62 -1.99
C ILE A 39 -8.33 9.69 -2.16
N ARG A 40 -7.65 10.03 -1.06
CA ARG A 40 -6.52 10.94 -1.01
C ARG A 40 -5.34 10.27 -0.33
N ILE A 41 -4.17 10.36 -0.94
CA ILE A 41 -2.94 9.70 -0.47
C ILE A 41 -1.91 10.79 -0.22
N THR A 42 -1.33 10.85 0.98
CA THR A 42 -0.30 11.84 1.30
C THR A 42 1.02 11.48 0.62
N ASP A 43 1.90 12.45 0.40
CA ASP A 43 3.24 12.16 -0.12
C ASP A 43 4.05 11.30 0.87
N GLN A 44 3.82 11.51 2.17
CA GLN A 44 4.40 10.69 3.24
C GLN A 44 3.98 9.22 3.11
N ALA A 45 2.68 8.92 2.92
CA ALA A 45 2.20 7.56 2.75
C ALA A 45 2.81 6.85 1.52
N ILE A 46 3.09 7.58 0.44
CA ILE A 46 3.78 7.06 -0.74
C ILE A 46 5.24 6.71 -0.39
N SER A 47 5.93 7.61 0.32
CA SER A 47 7.31 7.41 0.80
C SER A 47 7.41 6.20 1.73
N ASP A 48 6.50 6.10 2.71
CA ASP A 48 6.45 5.00 3.68
C ASP A 48 6.18 3.67 2.97
N TYR A 49 5.29 3.65 1.98
CA TYR A 49 5.08 2.47 1.15
C TYR A 49 6.34 2.06 0.39
N LEU A 50 7.06 2.99 -0.24
CA LEU A 50 8.32 2.70 -0.94
C LEU A 50 9.40 2.17 0.00
N GLN A 51 9.56 2.78 1.16
CA GLN A 51 10.43 2.30 2.24
C GLN A 51 10.05 0.87 2.64
N SER A 52 8.76 0.63 2.90
CA SER A 52 8.24 -0.68 3.32
C SER A 52 8.35 -1.76 2.26
N THR A 53 8.55 -1.43 0.99
CA THR A 53 8.63 -2.39 -0.13
C THR A 53 10.06 -2.62 -0.62
N ARG A 54 11.02 -1.83 -0.14
CA ARG A 54 12.44 -2.02 -0.44
C ARG A 54 12.88 -3.42 -0.03
N VAL A 55 13.56 -4.11 -0.95
CA VAL A 55 14.18 -5.42 -0.75
C VAL A 55 15.70 -5.21 -0.86
N GLY A 56 16.42 -5.34 0.26
CA GLY A 56 17.88 -5.34 0.30
C GLY A 56 18.56 -4.03 0.77
N LEU A 57 19.64 -4.24 1.54
CA LEU A 57 20.60 -3.33 2.20
C LEU A 57 20.16 -2.63 3.51
N SER A 58 20.30 -3.39 4.62
CA SER A 58 20.54 -3.06 6.07
C SER A 58 19.70 -1.97 6.77
N GLU A 59 19.35 -2.03 8.06
CA GLU A 59 19.65 -2.90 9.21
C GLU A 59 18.51 -2.59 10.23
N SER A 60 17.85 -3.58 10.83
CA SER A 60 16.86 -3.40 11.94
C SER A 60 15.61 -2.54 11.61
N SER A 61 14.49 -3.11 11.16
CA SER A 61 13.50 -3.71 12.08
C SER A 61 12.52 -4.57 11.25
N ALA A 62 12.91 -5.82 11.01
CA ALA A 62 12.09 -6.82 10.33
C ALA A 62 11.05 -7.46 11.27
N SER A 63 10.38 -6.70 12.13
CA SER A 63 9.47 -7.28 13.14
C SER A 63 8.06 -7.57 12.64
N ASP A 64 7.65 -7.09 11.46
CA ASP A 64 6.21 -7.14 11.09
C ASP A 64 5.87 -7.81 9.75
N ARG A 65 6.85 -8.35 9.03
CA ARG A 65 6.57 -9.19 7.85
C ARG A 65 6.40 -10.64 8.29
N GLN A 66 5.34 -10.92 9.06
CA GLN A 66 4.94 -12.29 9.37
C GLN A 66 4.75 -13.05 8.04
N PRO A 67 5.52 -14.11 7.77
CA PRO A 67 5.30 -14.92 6.59
C PRO A 67 3.89 -15.50 6.64
N ARG A 68 3.14 -15.40 5.54
CA ARG A 68 1.80 -16.00 5.44
C ARG A 68 1.94 -17.50 5.70
N GLN A 69 1.57 -17.94 6.91
CA GLN A 69 1.62 -19.36 7.25
C GLN A 69 0.71 -20.12 6.29
N ARG A 70 1.26 -21.11 5.58
CA ARG A 70 0.46 -22.08 4.83
C ARG A 70 -0.41 -22.81 5.84
N LEU A 71 -1.73 -22.56 5.81
CA LEU A 71 -2.70 -23.26 6.64
C LEU A 71 -2.78 -24.71 6.16
N LYS A 72 -1.99 -25.60 6.78
CA LYS A 72 -1.85 -27.02 6.39
C LYS A 72 -3.16 -27.82 6.42
N HIS A 73 -4.17 -27.33 7.13
CA HIS A 73 -5.47 -27.98 7.30
C HIS A 73 -6.52 -27.53 6.28
N LEU A 74 -6.28 -26.43 5.55
CA LEU A 74 -7.12 -26.06 4.42
C LEU A 74 -6.64 -26.85 3.20
N LYS A 75 -7.39 -27.88 2.80
CA LYS A 75 -7.25 -28.48 1.48
C LYS A 75 -8.03 -27.59 0.51
N LEU A 76 -7.32 -26.87 -0.36
CA LEU A 76 -7.89 -26.22 -1.55
C LEU A 76 -8.30 -27.27 -2.57
#